data_AF-A0A1J9RNQ7-F1
#
_entry.id   AF-A0A1J9RNQ7-F1
#
_cell.length_a   1.000
_cell.length_b   1.000
_cell.length_c   1.000
_cell.angle_alpha   90.00
_cell.angle_beta   90.00
_cell.angle_gamma   90.00
#
_symmetry.space_group_name_H-M   'P 1'
#
loop_
_entity.id
_entity.type
_entity.pdbx_description
1 polymer ?
#
loop_
_entity_poly.entity_id
_entity_poly.type
_entity_poly.pdbx_seq_one_letter_code
_entity_poly.pdbx_strand_id
1 'polypeptide(L)'
;MAGQHAQEWRKVQSVLTTPTRSDPDLLTRISHLIQADPGLPHPRPTPAFWQNPPHDLPTTATTLPARATTVVIGSGITACSLVRALLSKDQPEGAADDVVVVCEARGLTSGATGRNGGHLVSSAVADFAGLRDEFGAGMAAKVAGFTLRNVERMFEVVMDDRGEGLGEGVAEASELRAVDKVLALRDEGVVEKLRGSVEAFEEGMPGEWRGQMRMVGREELEEKYKLRHVAGGAIGKGGALWPYRLITRTWSHLLSQHPDRLRIETWTPVTSVTSSDEHDHDHDPTHPYLVTTPRGTIRATEVVYCTNGHTGHLLPRLRKRGALFPLRGTMTVQDCGPAFPKQGDSRTLSFYGSVKAVRRPRRQRKQQQTNNVSSANDTNISIDENENGNDIDSDDPNDSDSSSSSSDDPIFDLGLHYMQQHAATGAVFIGGETATAADLLTADDSRVSQTSLATLERVLPAEFADDVWDQALLPGRQQRGGGEAGGAGAGGAEGGGERGGEEGRQHHHPKVTSKWSGIMGFTADGVPLVGRLPEAATGRRNGGGGGGGGGGGEWIAAGFNGYGMGNCWLSGEALAGMMRGEDVSGWLPECYLATEERLASLHAGKAAERLFGC
;
A
#
# COMPACT_ATOMS: atom_id res chain seq x y z
N MET A 1 -3.95 -39.18 21.91
CA MET A 1 -4.84 -38.51 20.94
C MET A 1 -4.56 -37.02 20.74
N ALA A 2 -3.41 -36.48 21.18
CA ALA A 2 -3.01 -35.09 20.94
C ALA A 2 -2.14 -34.88 19.69
N GLY A 3 -1.68 -35.97 19.05
CA GLY A 3 -0.79 -35.92 17.88
C GLY A 3 -1.48 -35.94 16.51
N GLN A 4 -2.77 -36.29 16.44
CA GLN A 4 -3.53 -36.33 15.18
C GLN A 4 -4.25 -35.01 14.87
N HIS A 5 -4.66 -34.23 15.88
CA HIS A 5 -5.21 -32.88 15.69
C HIS A 5 -4.17 -31.87 15.17
N ALA A 6 -2.88 -32.07 15.44
CA ALA A 6 -1.81 -31.22 14.91
C ALA A 6 -1.51 -31.46 13.40
N GLN A 7 -1.95 -32.58 12.84
CA GLN A 7 -1.78 -32.88 11.40
C GLN A 7 -2.94 -32.36 10.53
N GLU A 8 -4.14 -32.18 11.09
CA GLU A 8 -5.23 -31.48 10.40
C GLU A 8 -5.08 -29.95 10.45
N TRP A 9 -4.36 -29.41 11.46
CA TRP A 9 -4.03 -27.99 11.57
C TRP A 9 -3.17 -27.45 10.41
N ARG A 10 -2.24 -28.26 9.87
CA ARG A 10 -1.43 -27.88 8.69
C ARG A 10 -2.25 -27.69 7.40
N LYS A 11 -3.49 -28.15 7.35
CA LYS A 11 -4.38 -27.98 6.19
C LYS A 11 -5.29 -26.74 6.29
N VAL A 12 -5.24 -26.02 7.41
CA VAL A 12 -6.12 -24.86 7.66
C VAL A 12 -5.36 -23.53 7.69
N GLN A 13 -4.03 -23.53 7.86
CA GLN A 13 -3.19 -22.32 7.84
C GLN A 13 -2.58 -21.92 6.48
N SER A 14 -2.93 -22.58 5.36
CA SER A 14 -2.29 -22.33 4.04
C SER A 14 -3.22 -21.84 2.92
N VAL A 15 -4.43 -21.36 3.19
CA VAL A 15 -5.52 -21.54 2.20
C VAL A 15 -5.77 -20.34 1.27
N LEU A 16 -4.80 -19.45 1.04
CA LEU A 16 -4.79 -18.66 -0.20
C LEU A 16 -3.67 -19.08 -1.12
N THR A 17 -2.60 -19.69 -0.61
CA THR A 17 -1.47 -20.18 -1.39
C THR A 17 -1.70 -21.63 -1.78
N THR A 18 -1.56 -21.99 -3.06
CA THR A 18 -1.21 -23.39 -3.38
C THR A 18 0.09 -23.69 -2.62
N PRO A 19 0.15 -24.68 -1.70
CA PRO A 19 1.37 -24.94 -0.94
C PRO A 19 2.50 -25.12 -1.93
N THR A 20 3.48 -24.21 -1.91
CA THR A 20 4.75 -24.55 -2.53
C THR A 20 5.27 -25.69 -1.66
N ARG A 21 5.55 -26.85 -2.26
CA ARG A 21 6.13 -28.00 -1.55
C ARG A 21 7.26 -27.46 -0.68
N SER A 22 7.19 -27.67 0.64
CA SER A 22 8.11 -27.10 1.64
C SER A 22 9.53 -27.13 1.09
N ASP A 23 10.02 -25.96 0.69
CA ASP A 23 11.33 -25.75 0.10
C ASP A 23 12.12 -24.98 1.17
N PRO A 24 12.91 -25.67 2.02
CA PRO A 24 13.61 -25.03 3.13
C PRO A 24 14.54 -23.91 2.66
N ASP A 25 15.04 -24.00 1.43
CA ASP A 25 15.89 -22.97 0.84
C ASP A 25 15.08 -21.72 0.51
N LEU A 26 13.83 -21.87 0.04
CA LEU A 26 12.93 -20.73 -0.22
C LEU A 26 12.53 -20.01 1.07
N LEU A 27 12.13 -20.75 2.12
CA LEU A 27 11.78 -20.16 3.41
C LEU A 27 12.96 -19.39 4.01
N THR A 28 14.17 -19.94 3.92
CA THR A 28 15.41 -19.28 4.38
C THR A 28 15.67 -17.99 3.61
N ARG A 29 15.57 -18.01 2.28
CA ARG A 29 15.73 -16.81 1.43
C ARG A 29 14.70 -15.73 1.75
N ILE A 30 13.41 -16.10 1.86
CA ILE A 30 12.33 -15.17 2.19
C ILE A 30 12.53 -14.59 3.59
N SER A 31 12.94 -15.40 4.57
CA SER A 31 13.22 -14.93 5.93
C SER A 31 14.37 -13.91 5.94
N HIS A 32 15.43 -14.14 5.17
CA HIS A 32 16.52 -13.18 5.00
C HIS A 32 16.04 -11.86 4.37
N LEU A 33 15.17 -11.92 3.36
CA LEU A 33 14.58 -10.73 2.74
C LEU A 33 13.71 -9.94 3.72
N ILE A 34 12.89 -10.62 4.53
CA ILE A 34 12.08 -10.00 5.59
C ILE A 34 12.95 -9.29 6.63
N GLN A 35 14.12 -9.83 6.94
CA GLN A 35 15.05 -9.28 7.93
C GLN A 35 16.04 -8.26 7.35
N ALA A 36 16.01 -8.01 6.03
CA ALA A 36 16.88 -7.07 5.36
C ALA A 36 16.63 -5.64 5.84
N ASP A 37 17.69 -4.82 5.86
CA ASP A 37 17.56 -3.40 6.23
C ASP A 37 16.78 -2.66 5.13
N PRO A 38 15.60 -2.07 5.43
CA PRO A 38 14.86 -1.31 4.42
C PRO A 38 15.58 -0.01 4.04
N GLY A 39 16.55 0.46 4.83
CA GLY A 39 17.23 1.73 4.59
C GLY A 39 16.30 2.95 4.66
N LEU A 40 16.87 4.11 4.35
CA LEU A 40 16.12 5.34 4.14
C LEU A 40 15.30 5.25 2.83
N PRO A 41 14.19 6.01 2.71
CA PRO A 41 13.47 6.14 1.44
C PRO A 41 14.41 6.57 0.32
N HIS A 42 14.29 5.95 -0.85
CA HIS A 42 15.15 6.28 -1.98
C HIS A 42 14.97 7.76 -2.38
N PRO A 43 16.06 8.52 -2.62
CA PRO A 43 15.99 9.96 -2.87
C PRO A 43 15.37 10.31 -4.23
N ARG A 44 15.38 9.36 -5.18
CA ARG A 44 14.79 9.50 -6.52
C ARG A 44 13.74 8.41 -6.72
N PRO A 45 12.54 8.55 -6.16
CA PRO A 45 11.56 7.50 -6.26
C PRO A 45 10.70 7.69 -7.52
N THR A 46 9.92 6.66 -7.86
CA THR A 46 8.93 6.77 -8.95
C THR A 46 7.90 7.89 -8.68
N PRO A 47 7.51 8.66 -9.72
CA PRO A 47 6.55 9.75 -9.57
C PRO A 47 5.13 9.20 -9.43
N ALA A 48 4.46 9.52 -8.31
CA ALA A 48 3.09 9.08 -8.06
C ALA A 48 2.08 10.12 -8.55
N PHE A 49 0.99 9.65 -9.17
CA PHE A 49 -0.06 10.51 -9.73
C PHE A 49 -0.59 11.54 -8.71
N TRP A 50 -0.86 11.10 -7.48
CA TRP A 50 -1.47 11.92 -6.44
C TRP A 50 -0.62 13.09 -5.97
N GLN A 51 0.68 13.08 -6.24
CA GLN A 51 1.61 14.11 -5.80
C GLN A 51 1.75 15.23 -6.84
N ASN A 52 0.94 15.19 -7.91
CA ASN A 52 0.86 16.23 -8.92
C ASN A 52 -0.53 16.91 -8.88
N PRO A 53 -0.60 18.23 -8.67
CA PRO A 53 0.50 19.13 -8.32
C PRO A 53 1.05 18.85 -6.91
N PRO A 54 2.32 19.20 -6.64
CA PRO A 54 2.88 19.13 -5.29
C PRO A 54 2.19 20.14 -4.36
N HIS A 55 2.31 19.91 -3.04
CA HIS A 55 1.88 20.92 -2.07
C HIS A 55 2.76 22.18 -2.15
N ASP A 56 2.22 23.32 -1.72
CA ASP A 56 2.88 24.63 -1.70
C ASP A 56 3.39 25.04 -0.30
N LEU A 57 3.24 24.16 0.69
CA LEU A 57 3.63 24.45 2.08
C LEU A 57 5.14 24.65 2.28
N PRO A 58 5.55 25.70 3.01
CA PRO A 58 6.94 25.88 3.45
C PRO A 58 7.23 24.94 4.62
N THR A 59 7.85 23.79 4.33
CA THR A 59 8.13 22.73 5.32
C THR A 59 9.60 22.44 5.51
N THR A 60 10.47 23.43 5.29
CA THR A 60 11.91 23.31 5.55
C THR A 60 12.44 24.63 6.05
N ALA A 61 12.87 24.69 7.31
CA ALA A 61 13.55 25.86 7.85
C ALA A 61 15.04 25.89 7.49
N THR A 62 15.74 26.99 7.75
CA THR A 62 17.20 27.04 7.58
C THR A 62 17.95 26.28 8.66
N THR A 63 17.40 26.21 9.86
CA THR A 63 18.01 25.57 11.04
C THR A 63 17.02 24.67 11.76
N LEU A 64 17.50 23.53 12.26
CA LEU A 64 16.71 22.65 13.10
C LEU A 64 16.65 23.21 14.54
N PRO A 65 15.53 23.04 15.25
CA PRO A 65 15.47 23.35 16.68
C PRO A 65 16.42 22.41 17.44
N ALA A 66 17.13 22.94 18.44
CA ALA A 66 18.03 22.13 19.26
C ALA A 66 17.27 21.12 20.15
N ARG A 67 16.00 21.43 20.48
CA ARG A 67 15.16 20.69 21.42
C ARG A 67 13.72 20.65 20.92
N ALA A 68 13.01 19.57 21.25
CA ALA A 68 11.57 19.41 21.03
C ALA A 68 10.99 18.51 22.12
N THR A 69 9.74 18.71 22.49
CA THR A 69 9.05 17.76 23.38
C THR A 69 8.87 16.44 22.67
N THR A 70 8.30 16.47 21.46
CA THR A 70 8.04 15.28 20.66
C THR A 70 8.69 15.42 19.29
N VAL A 71 9.49 14.43 18.90
CA VAL A 71 9.93 14.27 17.51
C VAL A 71 9.13 13.13 16.86
N VAL A 72 8.36 13.47 15.84
CA VAL A 72 7.58 12.51 15.03
C VAL A 72 8.34 12.25 13.73
N ILE A 73 8.61 10.98 13.43
CA ILE A 73 9.37 10.57 12.24
C ILE A 73 8.41 10.05 11.18
N GLY A 74 8.30 10.78 10.07
CA GLY A 74 7.35 10.54 8.98
C GLY A 74 6.14 11.47 9.03
N SER A 75 5.66 11.89 7.86
CA SER A 75 4.57 12.89 7.73
C SER A 75 3.28 12.34 7.10
N GLY A 76 3.10 11.01 7.15
CA GLY A 76 1.92 10.33 6.63
C GLY A 76 0.66 10.56 7.46
N ILE A 77 -0.44 9.92 7.06
CA ILE A 77 -1.77 10.03 7.69
C ILE A 77 -1.74 9.78 9.21
N THR A 78 -0.97 8.79 9.68
CA THR A 78 -0.89 8.47 11.12
C THR A 78 -0.23 9.58 11.92
N ALA A 79 0.87 10.13 11.42
CA ALA A 79 1.57 11.25 12.05
C ALA A 79 0.69 12.51 12.06
N CYS A 80 -0.01 12.79 10.95
CA CYS A 80 -0.93 13.93 10.88
C CYS A 80 -2.06 13.82 11.92
N SER A 81 -2.66 12.64 12.06
CA SER A 81 -3.68 12.37 13.07
C SER A 81 -3.15 12.54 14.50
N LEU A 82 -2.00 11.91 14.79
CA LEU A 82 -1.31 12.04 16.08
C LEU A 82 -1.06 13.50 16.45
N VAL A 83 -0.41 14.25 15.57
CA VAL A 83 -0.03 15.64 15.83
C VAL A 83 -1.27 16.52 16.01
N ARG A 84 -2.31 16.33 15.19
CA ARG A 84 -3.60 17.00 15.41
C ARG A 84 -4.16 16.69 16.81
N ALA A 85 -4.15 15.43 17.22
CA ALA A 85 -4.70 15.01 18.51
C ALA A 85 -3.88 15.53 19.72
N LEU A 86 -2.57 15.70 19.56
CA LEU A 86 -1.69 16.31 20.57
C LEU A 86 -1.92 17.83 20.69
N LEU A 87 -2.18 18.51 19.57
CA LEU A 87 -2.31 19.97 19.52
C LEU A 87 -3.74 20.49 19.81
N SER A 88 -4.78 19.65 19.68
CA SER A 88 -6.21 20.06 19.71
C SER A 88 -6.89 20.17 21.07
N LYS A 89 -6.30 19.71 22.18
CA LYS A 89 -6.94 19.83 23.51
C LYS A 89 -6.41 21.04 24.28
N ASP A 90 -7.32 21.73 24.98
CA ASP A 90 -6.99 22.77 25.98
C ASP A 90 -5.91 22.23 26.93
N GLN A 91 -4.76 22.89 26.94
CA GLN A 91 -3.61 22.38 27.67
C GLN A 91 -3.57 22.89 29.12
N PRO A 92 -3.02 22.08 30.04
CA PRO A 92 -2.69 22.52 31.39
C PRO A 92 -1.67 23.68 31.38
N GLU A 93 -1.61 24.45 32.48
CA GLU A 93 -0.65 25.54 32.66
C GLU A 93 0.80 25.07 32.38
N GLY A 94 1.50 25.73 31.44
CA GLY A 94 2.89 25.38 31.03
C GLY A 94 3.08 24.96 29.56
N ALA A 95 1.97 24.82 28.81
CA ALA A 95 1.88 24.46 27.39
C ALA A 95 2.79 25.20 26.37
N ALA A 96 3.30 26.37 26.74
CA ALA A 96 4.07 27.23 25.83
C ALA A 96 5.42 26.60 25.40
N ASP A 97 5.93 25.63 26.17
CA ASP A 97 7.18 24.93 25.87
C ASP A 97 6.98 23.62 25.09
N ASP A 98 5.73 23.23 24.78
CA ASP A 98 5.40 21.99 24.09
C ASP A 98 5.55 22.12 22.56
N VAL A 99 6.73 21.72 22.06
CA VAL A 99 7.10 21.78 20.64
C VAL A 99 7.12 20.39 20.01
N VAL A 100 6.33 20.23 18.95
CA VAL A 100 6.30 19.02 18.11
C VAL A 100 7.08 19.28 16.81
N VAL A 101 8.07 18.44 16.54
CA VAL A 101 8.84 18.48 15.29
C VAL A 101 8.59 17.22 14.47
N VAL A 102 8.11 17.40 13.25
CA VAL A 102 7.87 16.32 12.29
C VAL A 102 9.05 16.26 11.31
N CYS A 103 9.85 15.20 11.36
CA CYS A 103 10.94 14.96 10.42
C CYS A 103 10.47 14.05 9.27
N GLU A 104 10.53 14.53 8.04
CA GLU A 104 10.20 13.77 6.83
C GLU A 104 11.43 13.63 5.94
N ALA A 105 11.74 12.39 5.53
CA ALA A 105 12.95 12.09 4.77
C ALA A 105 12.94 12.68 3.35
N ARG A 106 11.74 12.90 2.78
CA ARG A 106 11.54 13.45 1.43
C ARG A 106 10.58 14.65 1.48
N GLY A 107 9.78 14.87 0.43
CA GLY A 107 8.68 15.84 0.46
C GLY A 107 7.53 15.40 1.38
N LEU A 108 6.73 16.35 1.84
CA LEU A 108 5.62 16.12 2.78
C LEU A 108 4.67 15.06 2.23
N THR A 109 4.35 14.06 3.06
CA THR A 109 3.39 12.99 2.75
C THR A 109 3.72 12.21 1.46
N SER A 110 4.98 12.24 1.00
CA SER A 110 5.42 11.61 -0.26
C SER A 110 5.52 10.07 -0.21
N GLY A 111 5.45 9.49 0.99
CA GLY A 111 5.50 8.03 1.22
C GLY A 111 4.19 7.30 0.91
N ALA A 112 3.92 6.23 1.65
CA ALA A 112 2.78 5.33 1.43
C ALA A 112 1.42 6.05 1.29
N THR A 113 1.16 7.06 2.13
CA THR A 113 -0.06 7.85 2.10
C THR A 113 -0.27 8.55 0.75
N GLY A 114 0.72 9.29 0.26
CA GLY A 114 0.66 9.97 -1.03
C GLY A 114 0.78 9.06 -2.26
N ARG A 115 0.74 7.74 -2.07
CA ARG A 115 0.96 6.72 -3.11
C ARG A 115 -0.09 5.62 -3.17
N ASN A 116 -1.11 5.69 -2.31
CA ASN A 116 -2.16 4.66 -2.23
C ASN A 116 -3.10 4.68 -3.44
N GLY A 117 -4.08 3.76 -3.49
CA GLY A 117 -5.02 3.63 -4.61
C GLY A 117 -6.22 4.61 -4.61
N GLY A 118 -6.35 5.46 -3.60
CA GLY A 118 -7.50 6.36 -3.39
C GLY A 118 -8.69 5.71 -2.69
N HIS A 119 -8.46 4.58 -2.01
CA HIS A 119 -9.49 3.80 -1.29
C HIS A 119 -9.57 4.19 0.19
N LEU A 120 -10.77 4.42 0.69
CA LEU A 120 -11.09 4.46 2.11
C LEU A 120 -12.04 3.31 2.41
N VAL A 121 -11.49 2.14 2.72
CA VAL A 121 -12.27 0.91 2.89
C VAL A 121 -11.80 0.15 4.12
N SER A 122 -12.73 -0.55 4.76
CA SER A 122 -12.42 -1.53 5.80
C SER A 122 -12.35 -2.94 5.21
N SER A 123 -11.50 -3.78 5.79
CA SER A 123 -11.45 -5.23 5.56
C SER A 123 -12.23 -6.03 6.61
N ALA A 124 -12.84 -5.35 7.61
CA ALA A 124 -13.50 -5.95 8.77
C ALA A 124 -14.31 -7.22 8.47
N VAL A 125 -15.21 -7.15 7.48
CA VAL A 125 -16.09 -8.28 7.14
C VAL A 125 -15.33 -9.41 6.44
N ALA A 126 -14.43 -9.07 5.50
CA ALA A 126 -13.69 -10.05 4.72
C ALA A 126 -12.66 -10.81 5.56
N ASP A 127 -12.08 -10.14 6.55
CA ASP A 127 -11.03 -10.70 7.41
C ASP A 127 -11.58 -11.30 8.72
N PHE A 128 -12.88 -11.12 9.02
CA PHE A 128 -13.46 -11.44 10.34
C PHE A 128 -13.21 -12.88 10.79
N ALA A 129 -13.48 -13.86 9.91
CA ALA A 129 -13.25 -15.27 10.24
C ALA A 129 -11.77 -15.53 10.58
N GLY A 130 -10.84 -15.00 9.77
CA GLY A 130 -9.41 -15.14 10.02
C GLY A 130 -8.94 -14.45 11.30
N LEU A 131 -9.49 -13.27 11.60
CA LEU A 131 -9.22 -12.56 12.87
C LEU A 131 -9.75 -13.34 14.07
N ARG A 132 -10.93 -13.96 13.95
CA ARG A 132 -11.52 -14.80 15.01
C ARG A 132 -10.67 -16.04 15.25
N ASP A 133 -10.17 -16.66 14.20
CA ASP A 133 -9.37 -17.87 14.30
C ASP A 133 -7.99 -17.57 14.92
N GLU A 134 -7.38 -16.43 14.60
CA GLU A 134 -6.06 -16.03 15.14
C GLU A 134 -6.15 -15.44 16.56
N PHE A 135 -7.15 -14.59 16.85
CA PHE A 135 -7.19 -13.78 18.07
C PHE A 135 -8.41 -14.03 18.97
N GLY A 136 -9.32 -14.92 18.56
CA GLY A 136 -10.58 -15.16 19.25
C GLY A 136 -11.68 -14.14 18.92
N ALA A 137 -12.93 -14.50 19.21
CA ALA A 137 -14.11 -13.72 18.80
C ALA A 137 -14.14 -12.29 19.35
N GLY A 138 -13.81 -12.09 20.63
CA GLY A 138 -13.81 -10.76 21.24
C GLY A 138 -12.81 -9.81 20.60
N MET A 139 -11.59 -10.28 20.33
CA MET A 139 -10.57 -9.47 19.67
C MET A 139 -10.93 -9.21 18.20
N ALA A 140 -11.46 -10.21 17.49
CA ALA A 140 -11.92 -10.04 16.13
C ALA A 140 -13.00 -8.95 16.02
N ALA A 141 -13.98 -8.95 16.93
CA ALA A 141 -15.00 -7.92 17.01
C ALA A 141 -14.40 -6.54 17.28
N LYS A 142 -13.40 -6.46 18.16
CA LYS A 142 -12.71 -5.20 18.47
C LYS A 142 -11.91 -4.65 17.29
N VAL A 143 -11.16 -5.49 16.59
CA VAL A 143 -10.43 -5.12 15.36
C VAL A 143 -11.39 -4.69 14.25
N ALA A 144 -12.47 -5.44 14.04
CA ALA A 144 -13.49 -5.13 13.05
C ALA A 144 -14.19 -3.78 13.37
N GLY A 145 -14.60 -3.58 14.63
CA GLY A 145 -15.19 -2.33 15.10
C GLY A 145 -14.23 -1.14 14.95
N PHE A 146 -12.95 -1.31 15.32
CA PHE A 146 -11.93 -0.29 15.17
C PHE A 146 -11.76 0.15 13.70
N THR A 147 -11.68 -0.80 12.77
CA THR A 147 -11.47 -0.48 11.35
C THR A 147 -12.70 0.16 10.69
N LEU A 148 -13.91 -0.26 11.06
CA LEU A 148 -15.14 0.38 10.61
C LEU A 148 -15.27 1.80 11.18
N ARG A 149 -15.04 1.96 12.49
CA ARG A 149 -15.04 3.27 13.15
C ARG A 149 -13.98 4.21 12.58
N ASN A 150 -12.83 3.68 12.16
CA ASN A 150 -11.80 4.50 11.52
C ASN A 150 -12.27 5.10 10.19
N VAL A 151 -13.02 4.33 9.39
CA VAL A 151 -13.62 4.84 8.14
C VAL A 151 -14.65 5.92 8.45
N GLU A 152 -15.56 5.69 9.39
CA GLU A 152 -16.54 6.70 9.83
C GLU A 152 -15.86 7.97 10.35
N ARG A 153 -14.83 7.80 11.20
CA ARG A 153 -14.09 8.91 11.79
C ARG A 153 -13.44 9.77 10.72
N MET A 154 -12.92 9.18 9.64
CA MET A 154 -12.37 9.94 8.51
C MET A 154 -13.44 10.79 7.82
N PHE A 155 -14.66 10.26 7.61
CA PHE A 155 -15.76 11.08 7.09
C PHE A 155 -16.14 12.19 8.06
N GLU A 156 -16.26 11.89 9.35
CA GLU A 156 -16.59 12.90 10.37
C GLU A 156 -15.60 14.06 10.37
N VAL A 157 -14.30 13.79 10.50
CA VAL A 157 -13.31 14.87 10.63
C VAL A 157 -13.14 15.67 9.34
N VAL A 158 -13.31 15.04 8.18
CA VAL A 158 -13.19 15.72 6.88
C VAL A 158 -14.42 16.58 6.59
N MET A 159 -15.60 16.11 6.94
CA MET A 159 -16.87 16.78 6.65
C MET A 159 -17.33 17.72 7.76
N ASP A 160 -16.66 17.77 8.91
CA ASP A 160 -17.04 18.66 10.00
C ASP A 160 -16.70 20.12 9.68
N ASP A 161 -17.76 20.93 9.57
CA ASP A 161 -17.73 22.36 9.34
C ASP A 161 -17.92 23.18 10.64
N ARG A 162 -18.06 22.51 11.80
CA ARG A 162 -18.34 23.13 13.10
C ARG A 162 -17.10 23.53 13.90
N GLY A 163 -15.92 23.47 13.29
CA GLY A 163 -14.66 23.96 13.86
C GLY A 163 -13.77 22.90 14.52
N GLU A 164 -14.18 21.63 14.57
CA GLU A 164 -13.34 20.52 15.08
C GLU A 164 -12.79 19.60 13.96
N GLY A 165 -13.17 19.90 12.72
CA GLY A 165 -12.73 19.22 11.50
C GLY A 165 -11.28 19.47 11.11
N LEU A 166 -10.93 19.12 9.87
CA LEU A 166 -9.55 19.23 9.37
C LEU A 166 -9.18 20.63 8.83
N GLY A 167 -10.11 21.57 8.89
CA GLY A 167 -9.95 22.93 8.39
C GLY A 167 -10.69 23.19 7.07
N GLU A 168 -10.84 24.47 6.75
CA GLU A 168 -11.55 24.94 5.56
C GLU A 168 -10.91 24.39 4.26
N GLY A 169 -11.76 23.97 3.31
CA GLY A 169 -11.34 23.49 1.99
C GLY A 169 -10.74 22.08 1.95
N VAL A 170 -10.54 21.40 3.09
CA VAL A 170 -10.02 20.02 3.11
C VAL A 170 -10.98 19.04 2.46
N ALA A 171 -12.29 19.14 2.75
CA ALA A 171 -13.32 18.28 2.15
C ALA A 171 -13.26 18.32 0.61
N GLU A 172 -13.30 19.51 0.03
CA GLU A 172 -13.24 19.71 -1.42
C GLU A 172 -11.91 19.23 -2.01
N ALA A 173 -10.78 19.60 -1.40
CA ALA A 173 -9.46 19.21 -1.89
C ALA A 173 -9.21 17.70 -1.81
N SER A 174 -9.81 17.02 -0.83
CA SER A 174 -9.70 15.57 -0.64
C SER A 174 -10.59 14.78 -1.59
N GLU A 175 -11.60 15.39 -2.22
CA GLU A 175 -12.61 14.71 -3.03
C GLU A 175 -13.24 13.50 -2.32
N LEU A 176 -13.32 13.55 -0.98
CA LEU A 176 -13.86 12.46 -0.17
C LEU A 176 -15.33 12.25 -0.48
N ARG A 177 -15.68 11.00 -0.78
CA ARG A 177 -17.04 10.61 -1.13
C ARG A 177 -17.32 9.17 -0.72
N ALA A 178 -18.58 8.89 -0.39
CA ALA A 178 -19.06 7.54 -0.16
C ALA A 178 -19.27 6.83 -1.50
N VAL A 179 -18.90 5.54 -1.57
CA VAL A 179 -19.04 4.69 -2.75
C VAL A 179 -19.39 3.26 -2.34
N ASP A 180 -19.97 2.50 -3.26
CA ASP A 180 -20.08 1.05 -3.13
C ASP A 180 -18.69 0.40 -3.32
N LYS A 181 -18.29 -0.47 -2.39
CA LYS A 181 -17.14 -1.37 -2.54
C LYS A 181 -17.60 -2.66 -3.19
N VAL A 182 -17.29 -2.84 -4.47
CA VAL A 182 -17.58 -4.06 -5.22
C VAL A 182 -16.39 -5.01 -5.08
N LEU A 183 -16.61 -6.16 -4.46
CA LEU A 183 -15.62 -7.24 -4.36
C LEU A 183 -16.01 -8.35 -5.34
N ALA A 184 -15.25 -8.49 -6.41
CA ALA A 184 -15.40 -9.53 -7.42
C ALA A 184 -14.44 -10.68 -7.14
N LEU A 185 -14.97 -11.89 -7.01
CA LEU A 185 -14.19 -13.07 -6.62
C LEU A 185 -14.05 -14.02 -7.80
N ARG A 186 -12.81 -14.44 -8.08
CA ARG A 186 -12.47 -15.28 -9.24
C ARG A 186 -12.74 -16.77 -9.02
N ASP A 187 -12.65 -17.23 -7.77
CA ASP A 187 -12.69 -18.66 -7.42
C ASP A 187 -13.88 -18.97 -6.47
N GLU A 188 -14.60 -20.06 -6.73
CA GLU A 188 -15.73 -20.52 -5.87
C GLU A 188 -15.30 -20.74 -4.41
N GLY A 189 -14.10 -21.27 -4.20
CA GLY A 189 -13.56 -21.47 -2.84
C GLY A 189 -13.29 -20.17 -2.08
N VAL A 190 -13.10 -19.04 -2.79
CA VAL A 190 -12.98 -17.72 -2.17
C VAL A 190 -14.37 -17.15 -1.86
N VAL A 191 -15.37 -17.40 -2.71
CA VAL A 191 -16.78 -17.03 -2.46
C VAL A 191 -17.29 -17.67 -1.16
N GLU A 192 -17.06 -18.96 -0.99
CA GLU A 192 -17.52 -19.68 0.21
C GLU A 192 -16.81 -19.22 1.48
N LYS A 193 -15.53 -18.87 1.41
CA LYS A 193 -14.82 -18.26 2.54
C LYS A 193 -15.38 -16.90 2.91
N LEU A 194 -15.62 -16.04 1.92
CA LEU A 194 -16.21 -14.74 2.18
C LEU A 194 -17.60 -14.89 2.80
N ARG A 195 -18.41 -15.83 2.29
CA ARG A 195 -19.72 -16.15 2.87
C ARG A 195 -19.60 -16.53 4.35
N GLY A 196 -18.71 -17.45 4.68
CA GLY A 196 -18.46 -17.84 6.08
C GLY A 196 -17.96 -16.67 6.95
N SER A 197 -17.15 -15.77 6.39
CA SER A 197 -16.69 -14.57 7.11
C SER A 197 -17.82 -13.55 7.31
N VAL A 198 -18.70 -13.36 6.33
CA VAL A 198 -19.90 -12.53 6.47
C VAL A 198 -20.81 -13.09 7.56
N GLU A 199 -21.09 -14.39 7.55
CA GLU A 199 -21.92 -15.04 8.58
C GLU A 199 -21.30 -14.90 9.97
N ALA A 200 -19.99 -15.15 10.10
CA ALA A 200 -19.28 -14.98 11.37
C ALA A 200 -19.30 -13.52 11.86
N PHE A 201 -19.17 -12.55 10.96
CA PHE A 201 -19.23 -11.12 11.28
C PHE A 201 -20.62 -10.73 11.78
N GLU A 202 -21.68 -11.13 11.08
CA GLU A 202 -23.07 -10.84 11.47
C GLU A 202 -23.43 -11.45 12.84
N GLU A 203 -22.92 -12.65 13.14
CA GLU A 203 -23.08 -13.28 14.45
C GLU A 203 -22.28 -12.57 15.55
N GLY A 204 -21.00 -12.28 15.28
CA GLY A 204 -20.03 -11.83 16.27
C GLY A 204 -20.03 -10.33 16.56
N MET A 205 -20.64 -9.50 15.71
CA MET A 205 -20.63 -8.05 15.87
C MET A 205 -21.89 -7.49 16.55
N PRO A 206 -21.75 -6.38 17.31
CA PRO A 206 -22.88 -5.60 17.80
C PRO A 206 -23.85 -5.18 16.69
N GLY A 207 -25.12 -4.98 17.05
CA GLY A 207 -26.20 -4.70 16.11
C GLY A 207 -25.97 -3.47 15.24
N GLU A 208 -25.32 -2.40 15.76
CA GLU A 208 -25.02 -1.21 14.95
C GLU A 208 -24.06 -1.47 13.79
N TRP A 209 -23.24 -2.53 13.89
CA TRP A 209 -22.25 -2.89 12.89
C TRP A 209 -22.75 -3.91 11.89
N ARG A 210 -23.95 -4.47 12.02
CA ARG A 210 -24.49 -5.47 11.09
C ARG A 210 -24.81 -4.88 9.70
N GLY A 211 -24.82 -5.71 8.67
CA GLY A 211 -25.21 -5.32 7.31
C GLY A 211 -24.20 -4.45 6.57
N GLN A 212 -22.89 -4.59 6.87
CA GLN A 212 -21.83 -3.82 6.18
C GLN A 212 -21.52 -4.36 4.79
N MET A 213 -21.92 -5.60 4.50
CA MET A 213 -21.63 -6.28 3.24
C MET A 213 -22.75 -7.26 2.87
N ARG A 214 -23.15 -7.24 1.59
CA ARG A 214 -24.13 -8.16 1.01
C ARG A 214 -23.46 -9.04 -0.03
N MET A 215 -23.67 -10.35 0.05
CA MET A 215 -23.23 -11.30 -0.99
C MET A 215 -24.02 -11.09 -2.29
N VAL A 216 -23.35 -11.20 -3.43
CA VAL A 216 -23.93 -11.11 -4.77
C VAL A 216 -23.51 -12.30 -5.63
N GLY A 217 -24.43 -12.74 -6.50
CA GLY A 217 -24.18 -13.81 -7.46
C GLY A 217 -23.42 -13.34 -8.69
N ARG A 218 -22.94 -14.30 -9.48
CA ARG A 218 -22.29 -14.07 -10.77
C ARG A 218 -23.13 -13.19 -11.71
N GLU A 219 -24.42 -13.49 -11.85
CA GLU A 219 -25.34 -12.78 -12.75
C GLU A 219 -25.40 -11.27 -12.45
N GLU A 220 -25.49 -10.87 -11.18
CA GLU A 220 -25.48 -9.45 -10.80
C GLU A 220 -24.14 -8.78 -11.19
N LEU A 221 -23.01 -9.47 -11.02
CA LEU A 221 -21.69 -8.95 -11.40
C LEU A 221 -21.52 -8.81 -12.92
N GLU A 222 -21.99 -9.79 -13.68
CA GLU A 222 -21.93 -9.80 -15.14
C GLU A 222 -22.85 -8.73 -15.75
N GLU A 223 -24.09 -8.65 -15.31
CA GLU A 223 -25.08 -7.75 -15.92
C GLU A 223 -24.90 -6.29 -15.52
N LYS A 224 -24.74 -6.03 -14.21
CA LYS A 224 -24.69 -4.66 -13.65
C LYS A 224 -23.28 -4.08 -13.68
N TYR A 225 -22.27 -4.90 -13.40
CA TYR A 225 -20.89 -4.43 -13.29
C TYR A 225 -20.06 -4.71 -14.55
N LYS A 226 -20.61 -5.47 -15.51
CA LYS A 226 -19.96 -5.84 -16.78
C LYS A 226 -18.65 -6.60 -16.56
N LEU A 227 -18.61 -7.40 -15.51
CA LEU A 227 -17.47 -8.23 -15.18
C LEU A 227 -17.57 -9.60 -15.85
N ARG A 228 -16.43 -10.25 -16.09
CA ARG A 228 -16.36 -11.64 -16.58
C ARG A 228 -15.38 -12.44 -15.73
N HIS A 229 -15.43 -13.76 -15.86
CA HIS A 229 -14.56 -14.68 -15.11
C HIS A 229 -14.71 -14.60 -13.58
N VAL A 230 -15.90 -14.23 -13.10
CA VAL A 230 -16.23 -14.14 -11.68
C VAL A 230 -17.04 -15.36 -11.23
N ALA A 231 -16.70 -15.91 -10.06
CA ALA A 231 -17.47 -16.95 -9.39
C ALA A 231 -18.65 -16.36 -8.59
N GLY A 232 -18.45 -15.18 -8.02
CA GLY A 232 -19.44 -14.45 -7.22
C GLY A 232 -18.79 -13.23 -6.58
N GLY A 233 -19.44 -12.59 -5.62
CA GLY A 233 -18.86 -11.44 -4.95
C GLY A 233 -19.64 -10.90 -3.79
N ALA A 234 -19.32 -9.68 -3.40
CA ALA A 234 -20.06 -8.93 -2.41
C ALA A 234 -20.01 -7.42 -2.67
N ILE A 235 -21.03 -6.71 -2.19
CA ILE A 235 -21.10 -5.26 -2.20
C ILE A 235 -21.07 -4.79 -0.74
N GLY A 236 -20.11 -3.93 -0.42
CA GLY A 236 -20.00 -3.30 0.90
C GLY A 236 -19.95 -1.78 0.81
N LYS A 237 -19.88 -1.13 1.96
CA LYS A 237 -19.69 0.33 2.04
C LYS A 237 -18.20 0.69 1.91
N GLY A 238 -17.92 1.80 1.25
CA GLY A 238 -16.57 2.33 1.12
C GLY A 238 -16.55 3.83 0.88
N GLY A 239 -15.34 4.35 0.78
CA GLY A 239 -15.07 5.72 0.40
C GLY A 239 -13.96 5.79 -0.67
N ALA A 240 -13.96 6.90 -1.38
CA ALA A 240 -12.95 7.25 -2.36
C ALA A 240 -12.43 8.66 -2.06
N LEU A 241 -11.13 8.90 -2.21
CA LEU A 241 -10.52 10.20 -1.91
C LEU A 241 -9.18 10.39 -2.62
N TRP A 242 -8.70 11.64 -2.61
CA TRP A 242 -7.34 12.06 -2.96
C TRP A 242 -6.49 12.15 -1.67
N PRO A 243 -5.67 11.13 -1.38
CA PRO A 243 -5.03 10.99 -0.06
C PRO A 243 -3.93 12.01 0.20
N TYR A 244 -3.18 12.38 -0.84
CA TYR A 244 -2.10 13.36 -0.74
C TYR A 244 -2.63 14.75 -0.40
N ARG A 245 -3.67 15.21 -1.10
CA ARG A 245 -4.32 16.51 -0.83
C ARG A 245 -5.01 16.54 0.51
N LEU A 246 -5.72 15.47 0.88
CA LEU A 246 -6.34 15.35 2.21
C LEU A 246 -5.33 15.67 3.32
N ILE A 247 -4.19 14.99 3.32
CA ILE A 247 -3.23 15.10 4.42
C ILE A 247 -2.35 16.35 4.29
N THR A 248 -1.93 16.76 3.09
CA THR A 248 -1.15 18.00 2.94
C THR A 248 -1.99 19.24 3.26
N ARG A 249 -3.29 19.28 2.92
CA ARG A 249 -4.19 20.36 3.36
C ARG A 249 -4.43 20.35 4.86
N THR A 250 -4.53 19.17 5.48
CA THR A 250 -4.62 19.07 6.95
C THR A 250 -3.35 19.62 7.61
N TRP A 251 -2.16 19.29 7.10
CA TRP A 251 -0.90 19.88 7.58
C TRP A 251 -0.86 21.40 7.41
N SER A 252 -1.37 21.93 6.29
CA SER A 252 -1.50 23.37 6.07
C SER A 252 -2.31 24.02 7.19
N HIS A 253 -3.45 23.42 7.53
CA HIS A 253 -4.32 23.94 8.56
C HIS A 253 -3.65 23.88 9.94
N LEU A 254 -3.04 22.75 10.30
CA LEU A 254 -2.32 22.60 11.58
C LEU A 254 -1.18 23.60 11.75
N LEU A 255 -0.39 23.85 10.69
CA LEU A 255 0.68 24.86 10.72
C LEU A 255 0.12 26.28 10.92
N SER A 256 -1.04 26.59 10.34
CA SER A 256 -1.69 27.90 10.53
C SER A 256 -2.23 28.10 11.94
N GLN A 257 -2.69 27.03 12.59
CA GLN A 257 -3.25 27.07 13.94
C GLN A 257 -2.17 27.05 15.04
N HIS A 258 -1.03 26.40 14.77
CA HIS A 258 0.00 26.16 15.78
C HIS A 258 1.41 26.57 15.31
N PRO A 259 1.62 27.80 14.81
CA PRO A 259 2.91 28.21 14.22
C PRO A 259 4.07 28.18 15.22
N ASP A 260 3.81 28.38 16.51
CA ASP A 260 4.83 28.39 17.56
C ASP A 260 5.13 27.01 18.15
N ARG A 261 4.25 26.03 17.90
CA ARG A 261 4.30 24.69 18.53
C ARG A 261 4.55 23.55 17.55
N LEU A 262 4.22 23.74 16.28
CA LEU A 262 4.41 22.74 15.23
C LEU A 262 5.49 23.17 14.26
N ARG A 263 6.49 22.32 14.07
CA ARG A 263 7.45 22.43 12.97
C ARG A 263 7.43 21.17 12.12
N ILE A 264 7.48 21.35 10.81
CA ILE A 264 7.63 20.25 9.86
C ILE A 264 8.90 20.49 9.06
N GLU A 265 9.76 19.48 9.03
CA GLU A 265 11.08 19.50 8.40
C GLU A 265 11.15 18.37 7.37
N THR A 266 10.81 18.69 6.12
CA THR A 266 11.00 17.82 4.95
C THR A 266 12.47 17.75 4.55
N TRP A 267 12.83 16.75 3.73
CA TRP A 267 14.21 16.47 3.33
C TRP A 267 15.18 16.30 4.51
N THR A 268 14.65 15.79 5.62
CA THR A 268 15.33 15.66 6.91
C THR A 268 15.24 14.20 7.36
N PRO A 269 15.95 13.29 6.68
CA PRO A 269 15.95 11.88 7.07
C PRO A 269 16.57 11.75 8.46
N VAL A 270 15.83 11.16 9.38
CA VAL A 270 16.40 10.69 10.64
C VAL A 270 17.25 9.47 10.33
N THR A 271 18.52 9.52 10.69
CA THR A 271 19.51 8.47 10.44
C THR A 271 19.77 7.61 11.67
N SER A 272 19.57 8.16 12.87
CA SER A 272 19.66 7.39 14.11
C SER A 272 18.85 8.03 15.25
N VAL A 273 18.45 7.19 16.20
CA VAL A 273 17.89 7.60 17.48
C VAL A 273 18.68 6.89 18.58
N THR A 274 19.28 7.67 19.47
CA THR A 274 19.98 7.17 20.66
C THR A 274 19.39 7.81 21.91
N SER A 275 19.65 7.22 23.07
CA SER A 275 19.38 7.82 24.37
C SER A 275 20.72 8.24 24.97
N SER A 276 20.81 9.43 25.57
CA SER A 276 21.98 9.80 26.38
C SER A 276 22.02 8.94 27.64
N ASP A 277 23.18 8.36 27.96
CA ASP A 277 23.35 7.60 29.21
C ASP A 277 23.44 8.57 30.40
N GLU A 278 22.96 8.17 31.58
CA GLU A 278 23.05 9.01 32.81
C GLU A 278 24.49 9.41 33.18
N HIS A 279 25.48 8.69 32.65
CA HIS A 279 26.90 8.94 32.88
C HIS A 279 27.54 9.80 31.76
N ASP A 280 26.80 10.17 30.72
CA ASP A 280 27.30 11.07 29.67
C ASP A 280 27.40 12.50 30.19
N HIS A 281 28.49 13.19 29.87
CA HIS A 281 28.70 14.60 30.25
C HIS A 281 27.66 15.56 29.63
N ASP A 282 26.95 15.13 28.60
CA ASP A 282 25.89 15.87 27.91
C ASP A 282 24.51 15.19 28.14
N HIS A 283 24.35 14.48 29.26
CA HIS A 283 23.06 13.89 29.64
C HIS A 283 22.02 14.97 29.96
N ASP A 284 20.85 14.86 29.33
CA ASP A 284 19.72 15.72 29.62
C ASP A 284 18.52 14.87 30.05
N PRO A 285 18.15 14.84 31.34
CA PRO A 285 17.05 14.01 31.82
C PRO A 285 15.68 14.46 31.29
N THR A 286 15.55 15.72 30.83
CA THR A 286 14.30 16.26 30.29
C THR A 286 14.16 15.95 28.80
N HIS A 287 15.27 15.83 28.09
CA HIS A 287 15.32 15.51 26.66
C HIS A 287 16.36 14.40 26.39
N PRO A 288 16.11 13.17 26.88
CA PRO A 288 17.11 12.10 26.88
C PRO A 288 17.37 11.52 25.49
N TYR A 289 16.52 11.76 24.51
CA TYR A 289 16.68 11.20 23.16
C TYR A 289 17.45 12.15 22.25
N LEU A 290 18.38 11.60 21.49
CA LEU A 290 19.14 12.28 20.45
C LEU A 290 18.65 11.76 19.09
N VAL A 291 17.98 12.62 18.33
CA VAL A 291 17.48 12.32 16.99
C VAL A 291 18.43 12.94 15.97
N THR A 292 19.25 12.11 15.32
CA THR A 292 20.30 12.57 14.40
C THR A 292 19.79 12.65 12.96
N THR A 293 20.16 13.72 12.27
CA THR A 293 19.87 13.96 10.85
C THR A 293 21.11 14.57 10.16
N PRO A 294 21.20 14.57 8.82
CA PRO A 294 22.27 15.28 8.12
C PRO A 294 22.27 16.81 8.35
N ARG A 295 21.15 17.38 8.81
CA ARG A 295 20.99 18.82 9.08
C ARG A 295 21.32 19.20 10.53
N GLY A 296 21.62 18.22 11.39
CA GLY A 296 21.86 18.42 12.82
C GLY A 296 21.08 17.43 13.68
N THR A 297 21.23 17.58 14.99
CA THR A 297 20.64 16.69 16.00
C THR A 297 19.60 17.44 16.81
N ILE A 298 18.46 16.81 17.06
CA ILE A 298 17.39 17.33 17.90
C ILE A 298 17.36 16.51 19.19
N ARG A 299 17.38 17.19 20.34
CA ARG A 299 17.11 16.55 21.63
C ARG A 299 15.61 16.45 21.87
N ALA A 300 15.12 15.29 22.28
CA ALA A 300 13.69 15.04 22.44
C ALA A 300 13.33 14.39 23.78
N THR A 301 12.16 14.74 24.32
CA THR A 301 11.54 14.02 25.45
C THR A 301 10.90 12.72 24.96
N GLU A 302 10.29 12.76 23.77
CA GLU A 302 9.61 11.63 23.14
C GLU A 302 9.96 11.49 21.66
N VAL A 303 10.02 10.24 21.18
CA VAL A 303 10.24 9.93 19.76
C VAL A 303 9.14 9.01 19.27
N VAL A 304 8.52 9.38 18.14
CA VAL A 304 7.41 8.62 17.55
C VAL A 304 7.73 8.13 16.15
N TYR A 305 7.71 6.82 15.96
CA TYR A 305 7.98 6.15 14.68
C TYR A 305 6.70 5.97 13.86
N CYS A 306 6.52 6.84 12.86
CA CYS A 306 5.46 6.75 11.85
C CYS A 306 6.03 6.47 10.45
N THR A 307 7.15 5.74 10.37
CA THR A 307 7.91 5.48 9.12
C THR A 307 7.47 4.23 8.36
N ASN A 308 6.44 3.53 8.85
CA ASN A 308 5.82 2.36 8.21
C ASN A 308 6.87 1.34 7.73
N GLY A 309 6.94 1.00 6.44
CA GLY A 309 7.88 0.00 5.91
C GLY A 309 9.38 0.31 6.15
N HIS A 310 9.74 1.56 6.45
CA HIS A 310 11.13 1.95 6.75
C HIS A 310 11.49 1.85 8.24
N THR A 311 10.53 1.49 9.10
CA THR A 311 10.72 1.43 10.57
C THR A 311 11.92 0.57 10.97
N GLY A 312 12.13 -0.56 10.28
CA GLY A 312 13.22 -1.50 10.57
C GLY A 312 14.64 -0.92 10.41
N HIS A 313 14.78 0.24 9.75
CA HIS A 313 16.05 0.94 9.66
C HIS A 313 16.46 1.56 11.01
N LEU A 314 15.50 2.21 11.69
CA LEU A 314 15.71 2.86 12.98
C LEU A 314 15.52 1.91 14.18
N LEU A 315 14.78 0.81 13.98
CA LEU A 315 14.49 -0.19 15.01
C LEU A 315 15.01 -1.58 14.58
N PRO A 316 16.34 -1.80 14.60
CA PRO A 316 16.95 -3.03 14.08
C PRO A 316 16.56 -4.29 14.86
N ARG A 317 16.12 -4.19 16.14
CA ARG A 317 15.63 -5.37 16.88
C ARG A 317 14.28 -5.87 16.34
N LEU A 318 13.38 -4.97 15.94
CA LEU A 318 12.13 -5.35 15.26
C LEU A 318 12.41 -5.97 13.89
N ARG A 319 13.31 -5.36 13.12
CA ARG A 319 13.75 -5.88 11.82
C ARG A 319 14.37 -7.27 11.92
N LYS A 320 15.34 -7.47 12.81
CA LYS A 320 16.05 -8.76 12.97
C LYS A 320 15.11 -9.89 13.37
N ARG A 321 14.02 -9.59 14.07
CA ARG A 321 12.97 -10.58 14.33
C ARG A 321 12.20 -10.92 13.05
N GLY A 322 12.02 -9.98 12.13
CA GLY A 322 11.03 -10.04 11.07
C GLY A 322 9.66 -9.59 11.55
N ALA A 323 9.62 -8.77 12.61
CA ALA A 323 8.39 -8.29 13.21
C ALA A 323 7.67 -7.25 12.35
N LEU A 324 8.45 -6.41 11.66
CA LEU A 324 7.97 -5.40 10.73
C LEU A 324 8.93 -5.25 9.56
N PHE A 325 8.42 -5.31 8.33
CA PHE A 325 9.22 -5.31 7.10
C PHE A 325 8.49 -4.59 5.95
N PRO A 326 9.21 -4.10 4.93
CA PRO A 326 8.61 -3.43 3.78
C PRO A 326 7.99 -4.43 2.80
N LEU A 327 6.90 -4.00 2.15
CA LEU A 327 6.36 -4.65 0.97
C LEU A 327 6.06 -3.60 -0.10
N ARG A 328 6.60 -3.81 -1.31
CA ARG A 328 6.42 -2.92 -2.45
C ARG A 328 5.17 -3.30 -3.24
N GLY A 329 4.20 -2.39 -3.28
CA GLY A 329 3.07 -2.44 -4.20
C GLY A 329 3.36 -1.69 -5.50
N THR A 330 2.70 -2.10 -6.59
CA THR A 330 2.75 -1.41 -7.88
C THR A 330 1.38 -0.82 -8.21
N MET A 331 1.39 0.40 -8.73
CA MET A 331 0.22 1.12 -9.19
C MET A 331 0.39 1.57 -10.64
N THR A 332 -0.73 1.63 -11.36
CA THR A 332 -0.82 2.26 -12.68
C THR A 332 -2.02 3.19 -12.76
N VAL A 333 -1.92 4.22 -13.61
CA VAL A 333 -3.09 4.93 -14.17
C VAL A 333 -3.26 4.45 -15.60
N GLN A 334 -4.47 4.06 -15.97
CA GLN A 334 -4.80 3.56 -17.30
C GLN A 334 -5.88 4.42 -17.95
N ASP A 335 -5.63 4.83 -19.19
CA ASP A 335 -6.62 5.44 -20.07
C ASP A 335 -7.43 4.33 -20.75
N CYS A 336 -8.66 4.17 -20.28
CA CYS A 336 -9.63 3.17 -20.75
C CYS A 336 -10.46 3.64 -21.95
N GLY A 337 -10.24 4.87 -22.43
CA GLY A 337 -10.99 5.46 -23.52
C GLY A 337 -12.41 5.90 -23.11
N PRO A 338 -13.10 6.65 -23.98
CA PRO A 338 -14.37 7.31 -23.65
C PRO A 338 -15.58 6.35 -23.59
N ALA A 339 -15.45 5.12 -24.10
CA ALA A 339 -16.51 4.10 -23.98
C ALA A 339 -16.58 3.50 -22.57
N PHE A 340 -15.45 3.48 -21.86
CA PHE A 340 -15.38 2.85 -20.56
C PHE A 340 -16.24 3.62 -19.52
N PRO A 341 -17.11 2.94 -18.76
CA PRO A 341 -18.02 3.61 -17.84
C PRO A 341 -17.29 4.48 -16.80
N LYS A 342 -17.79 5.71 -16.66
CA LYS A 342 -17.36 6.63 -15.62
C LYS A 342 -18.26 6.45 -14.38
N GLN A 343 -17.74 5.75 -13.39
CA GLN A 343 -18.43 5.32 -12.16
C GLN A 343 -17.60 5.59 -10.88
N GLY A 344 -16.55 6.41 -10.98
CA GLY A 344 -15.68 6.74 -9.85
C GLY A 344 -16.35 7.53 -8.74
N ASP A 345 -17.53 8.10 -8.99
CA ASP A 345 -18.41 8.76 -8.02
C ASP A 345 -19.33 7.78 -7.26
N SER A 346 -19.55 6.58 -7.80
CA SER A 346 -20.52 5.63 -7.28
C SER A 346 -19.89 4.36 -6.71
N ARG A 347 -18.74 3.91 -7.23
CA ARG A 347 -18.13 2.62 -6.85
C ARG A 347 -16.62 2.58 -6.90
N THR A 348 -16.08 1.65 -6.13
CA THR A 348 -14.71 1.14 -6.21
C THR A 348 -14.72 -0.38 -6.38
N LEU A 349 -13.70 -0.96 -7.03
CA LEU A 349 -13.66 -2.39 -7.32
C LEU A 349 -12.42 -3.06 -6.73
N SER A 350 -12.57 -4.32 -6.35
CA SER A 350 -11.45 -5.21 -6.02
C SER A 350 -11.71 -6.58 -6.64
N PHE A 351 -10.70 -7.13 -7.27
CA PHE A 351 -10.68 -8.47 -7.83
C PHE A 351 -9.83 -9.34 -6.93
N TYR A 352 -10.43 -10.39 -6.39
CA TYR A 352 -9.77 -11.29 -5.45
C TYR A 352 -9.76 -12.72 -5.98
N GLY A 353 -8.61 -13.36 -5.89
CA GLY A 353 -8.45 -14.79 -6.16
C GLY A 353 -7.45 -15.41 -5.19
N SER A 354 -7.26 -16.70 -5.34
CA SER A 354 -6.25 -17.45 -4.59
C SER A 354 -4.84 -16.93 -4.94
N VAL A 355 -3.96 -16.84 -3.95
CA VAL A 355 -2.52 -16.60 -4.11
C VAL A 355 -1.90 -17.72 -4.95
N LYS A 356 -1.24 -17.35 -6.04
CA LYS A 356 -0.64 -18.30 -6.98
C LYS A 356 0.87 -18.15 -6.96
N ALA A 357 1.56 -19.24 -6.64
CA ALA A 357 3.00 -19.38 -6.87
C ALA A 357 3.22 -20.05 -8.23
N VAL A 358 3.73 -19.31 -9.20
CA VAL A 358 4.01 -19.81 -10.55
C VAL A 358 5.52 -19.96 -10.74
N ARG A 359 5.98 -21.18 -11.03
CA ARG A 359 7.36 -21.39 -11.47
C ARG A 359 7.51 -20.87 -12.90
N ARG A 360 8.55 -20.07 -13.15
CA ARG A 360 8.86 -19.60 -14.51
C ARG A 360 9.06 -20.83 -15.42
N PRO A 361 8.50 -20.85 -16.64
CA PRO A 361 8.81 -21.90 -17.60
C PRO A 361 10.32 -21.92 -17.83
N ARG A 362 10.97 -23.07 -17.66
CA ARG A 362 12.37 -23.24 -18.06
C ARG A 362 12.48 -22.85 -19.53
N ARG A 363 13.32 -21.85 -19.84
CA ARG A 363 13.73 -21.61 -21.23
C ARG A 363 14.27 -22.92 -21.77
N GLN A 364 13.54 -23.58 -22.67
CA GLN A 364 14.11 -24.65 -23.46
C GLN A 364 15.30 -24.02 -24.18
N ARG A 365 16.52 -24.47 -23.85
CA ARG A 365 17.69 -24.21 -24.69
C ARG A 365 17.29 -24.72 -26.07
N LYS A 366 17.05 -23.81 -27.03
CA LYS A 366 17.09 -24.18 -28.44
C LYS A 366 18.49 -24.76 -28.65
N GLN A 367 18.61 -26.08 -28.69
CA GLN A 367 19.77 -26.72 -29.28
C GLN A 367 19.81 -26.19 -30.71
N GLN A 368 20.74 -25.27 -30.97
CA GLN A 368 21.19 -25.01 -32.32
C GLN A 368 21.75 -26.34 -32.82
N GLN A 369 20.94 -27.08 -33.56
CA GLN A 369 21.44 -28.08 -34.49
C GLN A 369 22.23 -27.30 -35.53
N THR A 370 23.55 -27.26 -35.34
CA THR A 370 24.50 -26.94 -36.37
C THR A 370 24.39 -28.02 -37.44
N ASN A 371 23.61 -27.75 -38.49
CA ASN A 371 23.71 -28.51 -39.73
C ASN A 371 25.05 -28.16 -40.38
N ASN A 372 26.05 -29.00 -40.13
CA ASN A 372 27.26 -29.06 -40.95
C ASN A 372 26.86 -29.51 -42.36
N VAL A 373 26.73 -28.56 -43.28
CA VAL A 373 26.88 -28.83 -44.70
C VAL A 373 28.26 -28.33 -45.09
N SER A 374 29.17 -29.29 -45.24
CA SER A 374 30.47 -29.08 -45.88
C SER A 374 30.27 -28.94 -47.39
N SER A 375 30.57 -27.78 -47.94
CA SER A 375 31.05 -27.68 -49.32
C SER A 375 32.00 -26.50 -49.41
N ALA A 376 33.28 -26.84 -49.56
CA ALA A 376 34.35 -25.93 -49.88
C ALA A 376 34.08 -25.19 -51.18
N ASN A 377 34.39 -23.90 -51.21
CA ASN A 377 35.14 -23.34 -52.32
C ASN A 377 35.85 -22.06 -51.87
N ASP A 378 37.16 -22.07 -52.11
CA ASP A 378 38.07 -20.95 -52.04
C ASP A 378 37.59 -19.78 -52.89
N THR A 379 37.81 -18.55 -52.41
CA THR A 379 38.65 -17.56 -53.12
C THR A 379 38.84 -16.30 -52.28
N ASN A 380 40.12 -15.90 -52.17
CA ASN A 380 40.62 -14.63 -51.69
C ASN A 380 39.92 -13.42 -52.34
N ILE A 381 39.78 -12.33 -51.59
CA ILE A 381 40.23 -10.98 -51.98
C ILE A 381 40.36 -10.13 -50.70
N SER A 382 41.59 -9.65 -50.49
CA SER A 382 42.02 -8.60 -49.56
C SER A 382 41.75 -7.22 -50.15
N ILE A 383 41.24 -6.26 -49.35
CA ILE A 383 41.50 -4.82 -49.54
C ILE A 383 41.57 -4.12 -48.16
N ASP A 384 42.57 -3.26 -48.07
CA ASP A 384 43.15 -2.51 -46.95
C ASP A 384 42.33 -1.32 -46.39
N GLU A 385 42.69 -1.00 -45.14
CA GLU A 385 42.97 0.31 -44.51
C GLU A 385 42.00 1.52 -44.61
N ASN A 386 41.57 2.01 -43.44
CA ASN A 386 41.87 3.36 -42.87
C ASN A 386 40.92 3.66 -41.70
N GLU A 387 41.42 3.77 -40.47
CA GLU A 387 41.94 4.97 -39.78
C GLU A 387 40.88 5.83 -39.07
N ASN A 388 41.09 5.95 -37.75
CA ASN A 388 40.92 7.11 -36.89
C ASN A 388 39.52 7.60 -36.47
N GLY A 389 39.28 7.54 -35.15
CA GLY A 389 38.25 8.30 -34.45
C GLY A 389 38.03 7.83 -33.01
N ASN A 390 38.90 8.29 -32.09
CA ASN A 390 38.74 8.15 -30.64
C ASN A 390 37.36 8.61 -30.17
N ASP A 391 36.73 7.83 -29.30
CA ASP A 391 36.14 8.35 -28.06
C ASP A 391 36.25 7.27 -26.98
N ILE A 392 36.92 7.65 -25.88
CA ILE A 392 37.23 6.80 -24.74
C ILE A 392 36.06 6.97 -23.76
N ASP A 393 35.16 5.98 -23.72
CA ASP A 393 34.35 5.72 -22.53
C ASP A 393 35.11 4.70 -21.68
N SER A 394 35.54 5.14 -20.50
CA SER A 394 36.13 4.28 -19.48
C SER A 394 35.02 3.44 -18.81
N ASP A 395 34.79 2.24 -19.33
CA ASP A 395 34.11 1.17 -18.61
C ASP A 395 34.96 0.76 -17.39
N ASP A 396 34.49 1.10 -16.19
CA ASP A 396 34.98 0.55 -14.93
C ASP A 396 34.38 -0.86 -14.77
N PRO A 397 35.17 -1.95 -14.84
CA PRO A 397 34.65 -3.31 -14.91
C PRO A 397 34.33 -3.91 -13.54
N ASN A 398 34.05 -3.09 -12.52
CA ASN A 398 33.89 -3.55 -11.14
C ASN A 398 32.48 -3.39 -10.55
N ASP A 399 31.46 -3.19 -11.37
CA ASP A 399 30.07 -3.34 -10.92
C ASP A 399 29.66 -4.83 -10.99
N SER A 400 30.25 -5.62 -10.08
CA SER A 400 29.81 -6.98 -9.82
C SER A 400 28.49 -6.93 -9.06
N ASP A 401 27.40 -6.90 -9.84
CA ASP A 401 26.03 -7.15 -9.42
C ASP A 401 25.98 -8.48 -8.64
N SER A 402 26.04 -8.38 -7.31
CA SER A 402 25.97 -9.52 -6.39
C SER A 402 24.52 -9.93 -6.09
N SER A 403 23.58 -9.63 -6.99
CA SER A 403 22.25 -10.21 -6.98
C SER A 403 22.24 -11.53 -7.76
N SER A 404 22.70 -12.61 -7.11
CA SER A 404 22.44 -13.97 -7.56
C SER A 404 20.95 -14.33 -7.42
N SER A 405 20.06 -13.61 -8.11
CA SER A 405 18.69 -14.08 -8.31
C SER A 405 18.76 -15.29 -9.23
N SER A 406 18.67 -16.48 -8.64
CA SER A 406 18.58 -17.69 -9.45
C SER A 406 17.36 -17.56 -10.35
N SER A 407 17.51 -17.86 -11.64
CA SER A 407 16.46 -17.75 -12.66
C SER A 407 15.23 -18.65 -12.41
N ASP A 408 15.20 -19.37 -11.29
CA ASP A 408 14.20 -20.36 -10.87
C ASP A 408 13.29 -19.88 -9.71
N ASP A 409 13.48 -18.66 -9.16
CA ASP A 409 12.62 -18.18 -8.06
C ASP A 409 11.14 -18.04 -8.49
N PRO A 410 10.18 -18.48 -7.65
CA PRO A 410 8.77 -18.41 -7.97
C PRO A 410 8.27 -16.97 -8.07
N ILE A 411 7.30 -16.74 -8.95
CA ILE A 411 6.50 -15.53 -8.98
C ILE A 411 5.29 -15.76 -8.09
N PHE A 412 5.06 -14.85 -7.14
CA PHE A 412 3.88 -14.83 -6.29
C PHE A 412 2.91 -13.78 -6.81
N ASP A 413 1.68 -14.16 -7.09
CA ASP A 413 0.52 -13.27 -7.21
C ASP A 413 -0.21 -13.30 -5.87
N LEU A 414 -0.20 -12.18 -5.14
CA LEU A 414 -0.84 -12.09 -3.81
C LEU A 414 -2.37 -12.05 -3.88
N GLY A 415 -2.96 -12.15 -5.08
CA GLY A 415 -4.37 -12.46 -5.29
C GLY A 415 -5.31 -11.25 -5.28
N LEU A 416 -4.85 -10.08 -4.84
CA LEU A 416 -5.64 -8.85 -4.79
C LEU A 416 -5.22 -7.89 -5.91
N HIS A 417 -6.20 -7.48 -6.72
CA HIS A 417 -6.08 -6.32 -7.59
C HIS A 417 -7.16 -5.33 -7.23
N TYR A 418 -6.81 -4.07 -7.02
CA TYR A 418 -7.75 -3.04 -6.57
C TYR A 418 -7.80 -1.91 -7.58
N MET A 419 -9.01 -1.46 -7.88
CA MET A 419 -9.30 -0.48 -8.89
C MET A 419 -10.09 0.69 -8.28
N GLN A 420 -9.67 1.90 -8.62
CA GLN A 420 -10.40 3.13 -8.34
C GLN A 420 -10.50 3.96 -9.61
N GLN A 421 -11.46 4.88 -9.67
CA GLN A 421 -11.56 5.82 -10.78
C GLN A 421 -11.64 7.26 -10.28
N HIS A 422 -10.94 8.17 -10.97
CA HIS A 422 -11.05 9.59 -10.71
C HIS A 422 -12.47 10.07 -11.13
N ALA A 423 -13.24 10.60 -10.20
CA ALA A 423 -14.63 11.00 -10.45
C ALA A 423 -14.77 12.12 -11.49
N ALA A 424 -13.84 13.07 -11.57
CA ALA A 424 -13.86 14.12 -12.58
C ALA A 424 -13.34 13.68 -13.97
N THR A 425 -12.21 12.97 -14.04
CA THR A 425 -11.54 12.69 -15.33
C THR A 425 -11.86 11.32 -15.93
N GLY A 426 -12.32 10.37 -15.12
CA GLY A 426 -12.52 8.98 -15.54
C GLY A 426 -11.23 8.14 -15.60
N ALA A 427 -10.07 8.71 -15.24
CA ALA A 427 -8.81 7.99 -15.17
C ALA A 427 -8.91 6.80 -14.19
N VAL A 428 -8.47 5.62 -14.61
CA VAL A 428 -8.57 4.39 -13.81
C VAL A 428 -7.25 4.12 -13.14
N PHE A 429 -7.25 4.04 -11.81
CA PHE A 429 -6.15 3.58 -10.99
C PHE A 429 -6.29 2.08 -10.78
N ILE A 430 -5.23 1.31 -11.03
CA ILE A 430 -5.20 -0.11 -10.69
C ILE A 430 -3.87 -0.51 -10.09
N GLY A 431 -3.94 -1.23 -8.97
CA GLY A 431 -2.79 -1.73 -8.24
C GLY A 431 -2.88 -3.22 -7.92
N GLY A 432 -1.74 -3.79 -7.57
CA GLY A 432 -1.60 -5.19 -7.19
C GLY A 432 -0.15 -5.62 -7.05
N GLU A 433 0.02 -6.81 -6.48
CA GLU A 433 1.31 -7.37 -6.08
C GLU A 433 1.54 -8.72 -6.76
N THR A 434 2.22 -8.71 -7.91
CA THR A 434 2.64 -9.93 -8.60
C THR A 434 4.13 -9.85 -8.95
N ALA A 435 4.99 -10.51 -8.18
CA ALA A 435 6.44 -10.52 -8.45
C ALA A 435 7.16 -11.64 -7.69
N THR A 436 8.48 -11.73 -7.82
CA THR A 436 9.29 -12.60 -6.95
C THR A 436 9.31 -12.06 -5.52
N ALA A 437 9.64 -12.91 -4.55
CA ALA A 437 9.76 -12.46 -3.15
C ALA A 437 10.75 -11.30 -3.00
N ALA A 438 11.88 -11.31 -3.72
CA ALA A 438 12.87 -10.22 -3.69
C ALA A 438 12.32 -8.89 -4.25
N ASP A 439 11.45 -8.95 -5.26
CA ASP A 439 10.81 -7.76 -5.83
C ASP A 439 9.65 -7.23 -4.97
N LEU A 440 9.06 -8.08 -4.11
CA LEU A 440 8.01 -7.71 -3.17
C LEU A 440 8.59 -7.19 -1.85
N LEU A 441 9.55 -7.92 -1.26
CA LEU A 441 10.17 -7.64 0.04
C LEU A 441 11.33 -6.66 -0.10
N THR A 442 11.01 -5.44 -0.52
CA THR A 442 11.99 -4.37 -0.68
C THR A 442 11.36 -3.01 -0.39
N ALA A 443 12.18 -2.06 0.06
CA ALA A 443 11.82 -0.67 0.22
C ALA A 443 12.27 0.21 -0.97
N ASP A 444 12.83 -0.40 -2.02
CA ASP A 444 13.27 0.29 -3.23
C ASP A 444 12.08 0.69 -4.13
N ASP A 445 11.68 1.96 -4.03
CA ASP A 445 10.63 2.60 -4.82
C ASP A 445 11.17 3.43 -6.00
N SER A 446 12.46 3.32 -6.33
CA SER A 446 13.09 3.97 -7.49
C SER A 446 12.63 3.40 -8.83
N ARG A 447 12.08 2.20 -8.80
CA ARG A 447 11.60 1.44 -9.96
C ARG A 447 10.27 0.74 -9.66
N VAL A 448 9.58 0.38 -10.72
CA VAL A 448 8.37 -0.46 -10.70
C VAL A 448 8.75 -1.91 -11.01
N SER A 449 8.09 -2.88 -10.36
CA SER A 449 8.26 -4.29 -10.74
C SER A 449 7.71 -4.50 -12.16
N GLN A 450 8.58 -4.97 -13.07
CA GLN A 450 8.18 -5.29 -14.44
C GLN A 450 7.17 -6.45 -14.48
N THR A 451 7.24 -7.37 -13.52
CA THR A 451 6.29 -8.48 -13.44
C THR A 451 4.92 -7.96 -13.03
N SER A 452 4.84 -7.11 -12.01
CA SER A 452 3.56 -6.53 -11.57
C SER A 452 2.96 -5.63 -12.64
N LEU A 453 3.78 -4.81 -13.31
CA LEU A 453 3.33 -3.96 -14.41
C LEU A 453 2.69 -4.78 -15.55
N ALA A 454 3.37 -5.84 -16.00
CA ALA A 454 2.86 -6.70 -17.07
C ALA A 454 1.57 -7.45 -16.67
N THR A 455 1.36 -7.72 -15.38
CA THR A 455 0.09 -8.22 -14.88
C THR A 455 -0.98 -7.13 -14.95
N LEU A 456 -0.72 -5.94 -14.39
CA LEU A 456 -1.69 -4.85 -14.29
C LEU A 456 -2.20 -4.35 -15.65
N GLU A 457 -1.36 -4.36 -16.68
CA GLU A 457 -1.75 -4.04 -18.07
C GLU A 457 -2.82 -4.99 -18.62
N ARG A 458 -2.95 -6.20 -18.06
CA ARG A 458 -3.90 -7.22 -18.53
C ARG A 458 -5.14 -7.36 -17.67
N VAL A 459 -5.14 -6.82 -16.44
CA VAL A 459 -6.25 -7.00 -15.51
C VAL A 459 -7.53 -6.37 -16.06
N LEU A 460 -7.52 -5.09 -16.43
CA LEU A 460 -8.75 -4.43 -16.90
C LEU A 460 -9.35 -5.12 -18.14
N PRO A 461 -8.57 -5.42 -19.21
CA PRO A 461 -9.10 -6.19 -20.33
C PRO A 461 -9.60 -7.58 -19.92
N ALA A 462 -8.93 -8.27 -19.00
CA ALA A 462 -9.36 -9.60 -18.59
C ALA A 462 -10.68 -9.58 -17.80
N GLU A 463 -10.86 -8.61 -16.90
CA GLU A 463 -11.96 -8.60 -15.93
C GLU A 463 -13.27 -8.04 -16.48
N PHE A 464 -13.23 -7.18 -17.52
CA PHE A 464 -14.44 -6.55 -18.07
C PHE A 464 -14.88 -7.16 -19.40
N ALA A 465 -16.19 -7.22 -19.62
CA ALA A 465 -16.81 -7.65 -20.88
C ALA A 465 -16.42 -6.76 -22.07
N ASP A 466 -16.50 -7.30 -23.29
CA ASP A 466 -15.96 -6.59 -24.47
C ASP A 466 -16.75 -5.32 -24.84
N ASP A 467 -18.03 -5.26 -24.47
CA ASP A 467 -18.94 -4.15 -24.77
C ASP A 467 -18.57 -2.84 -24.06
N VAL A 468 -17.84 -2.89 -22.93
CA VAL A 468 -17.40 -1.66 -22.23
C VAL A 468 -16.26 -0.94 -22.96
N TRP A 469 -15.65 -1.57 -23.95
CA TRP A 469 -14.53 -1.01 -24.72
C TRP A 469 -14.97 -0.43 -26.07
N ASP A 470 -16.20 -0.71 -26.50
CA ASP A 470 -16.68 -0.43 -27.84
C ASP A 470 -17.47 0.89 -27.92
N GLN A 471 -16.84 1.91 -28.51
CA GLN A 471 -17.48 3.22 -28.74
C GLN A 471 -18.72 3.16 -29.65
N ALA A 472 -18.82 2.13 -30.50
CA ALA A 472 -19.93 1.96 -31.44
C ALA A 472 -21.29 1.66 -30.75
N LEU A 473 -21.28 1.31 -29.45
CA LEU A 473 -22.46 1.01 -28.65
C LEU A 473 -22.93 2.19 -27.79
N LEU A 474 -22.27 3.36 -27.87
CA LEU A 474 -22.69 4.56 -27.14
C LEU A 474 -24.04 5.09 -27.67
N PRO A 475 -25.09 5.22 -26.84
CA PRO A 475 -26.35 5.81 -27.28
C PRO A 475 -26.13 7.28 -27.63
N GLY A 476 -26.29 7.67 -28.90
CA GLY A 476 -26.30 9.09 -29.28
C GLY A 476 -25.66 9.49 -30.61
N ARG A 477 -25.00 8.60 -31.36
CA ARG A 477 -24.60 8.91 -32.75
C ARG A 477 -25.58 8.29 -33.76
N GLN A 478 -26.74 8.93 -33.90
CA GLN A 478 -27.43 8.87 -35.19
C GLN A 478 -26.53 9.48 -36.25
N GLN A 479 -26.28 8.71 -37.31
CA GLN A 479 -25.62 9.15 -38.54
C GLN A 479 -26.23 10.49 -38.98
N ARG A 480 -25.43 11.57 -38.96
CA ARG A 480 -25.72 12.79 -39.70
C ARG A 480 -24.92 12.75 -40.99
N GLY A 481 -25.62 12.59 -42.11
CA GLY A 481 -25.02 12.71 -43.44
C GLY A 481 -25.87 12.21 -44.60
N GLY A 482 -27.21 12.27 -44.50
CA GLY A 482 -28.06 12.17 -45.70
C GLY A 482 -28.00 13.48 -46.45
N GLY A 483 -27.35 13.48 -47.62
CA GLY A 483 -27.38 14.55 -48.61
C GLY A 483 -27.72 13.96 -49.96
N GLU A 484 -28.96 14.21 -50.42
CA GLU A 484 -29.47 13.83 -51.73
C GLU A 484 -28.90 14.72 -52.85
N ALA A 485 -28.52 14.08 -53.96
CA ALA A 485 -28.71 14.47 -55.36
C ALA A 485 -28.17 13.29 -56.21
N GLY A 486 -28.94 12.53 -56.99
CA GLY A 486 -29.79 12.95 -58.10
C GLY A 486 -29.11 12.56 -59.41
N GLY A 487 -29.54 11.48 -60.08
CA GLY A 487 -29.04 11.12 -61.41
C GLY A 487 -29.34 9.69 -61.85
N ALA A 488 -30.26 9.55 -62.81
CA ALA A 488 -30.73 8.28 -63.39
C ALA A 488 -29.68 7.61 -64.31
N GLY A 489 -29.71 6.27 -64.37
CA GLY A 489 -29.01 5.49 -65.38
C GLY A 489 -29.31 3.99 -65.24
N ALA A 490 -30.01 3.42 -66.21
CA ALA A 490 -30.37 2.01 -66.28
C ALA A 490 -29.20 1.12 -66.73
N GLY A 491 -29.15 -0.13 -66.23
CA GLY A 491 -28.27 -1.18 -66.75
C GLY A 491 -28.18 -2.35 -65.76
N GLY A 492 -28.72 -3.51 -66.13
CA GLY A 492 -28.67 -4.72 -65.30
C GLY A 492 -27.34 -5.47 -65.42
N ALA A 493 -27.01 -6.23 -64.37
CA ALA A 493 -26.27 -7.50 -64.43
C ALA A 493 -26.32 -8.18 -63.06
N GLU A 494 -26.51 -9.49 -63.08
CA GLU A 494 -26.46 -10.42 -61.95
C GLU A 494 -25.05 -10.49 -61.32
N GLY A 495 -25.00 -10.82 -60.03
CA GLY A 495 -23.82 -11.46 -59.44
C GLY A 495 -23.44 -10.98 -58.04
N GLY A 496 -23.43 -11.93 -57.09
CA GLY A 496 -22.61 -11.83 -55.87
C GLY A 496 -23.38 -11.51 -54.61
N GLY A 497 -23.72 -12.55 -53.83
CA GLY A 497 -24.07 -12.38 -52.43
C GLY A 497 -22.86 -11.83 -51.67
N GLU A 498 -22.93 -10.56 -51.29
CA GLU A 498 -22.00 -9.97 -50.34
C GLU A 498 -22.31 -10.51 -48.95
N ARG A 499 -21.46 -11.46 -48.51
CA ARG A 499 -21.23 -11.68 -47.09
C ARG A 499 -20.76 -10.34 -46.52
N GLY A 500 -21.60 -9.70 -45.71
CA GLY A 500 -21.22 -8.53 -44.93
C GLY A 500 -19.95 -8.85 -44.16
N GLY A 501 -18.84 -8.27 -44.58
CA GLY A 501 -17.57 -8.36 -43.88
C GLY A 501 -17.72 -7.75 -42.50
N GLU A 502 -17.27 -8.47 -41.49
CA GLU A 502 -16.89 -7.89 -40.20
C GLU A 502 -15.75 -6.90 -40.44
N GLU A 503 -16.06 -5.69 -40.91
CA GLU A 503 -15.10 -4.59 -40.97
C GLU A 503 -14.73 -4.20 -39.54
N GLY A 504 -13.58 -4.74 -39.10
CA GLY A 504 -12.73 -4.34 -37.98
C GLY A 504 -13.37 -3.50 -36.88
N ARG A 505 -14.00 -4.16 -35.89
CA ARG A 505 -14.27 -3.53 -34.59
C ARG A 505 -12.93 -3.12 -33.96
N GLN A 506 -12.65 -1.82 -33.91
CA GLN A 506 -11.48 -1.30 -33.20
C GLN A 506 -11.80 -1.26 -31.69
N HIS A 507 -11.49 -2.35 -30.99
CA HIS A 507 -11.56 -2.39 -29.53
C HIS A 507 -10.52 -1.45 -28.91
N HIS A 508 -10.93 -0.56 -28.01
CA HIS A 508 -9.99 0.29 -27.29
C HIS A 508 -9.27 -0.53 -26.22
N HIS A 509 -7.96 -0.71 -26.38
CA HIS A 509 -7.12 -1.33 -25.35
C HIS A 509 -6.67 -0.27 -24.33
N PRO A 510 -6.89 -0.49 -23.01
CA PRO A 510 -6.36 0.37 -21.96
C PRO A 510 -4.88 0.64 -22.12
N LYS A 511 -4.47 1.89 -21.94
CA LYS A 511 -3.07 2.31 -22.03
C LYS A 511 -2.59 2.85 -20.70
N VAL A 512 -1.47 2.32 -20.20
CA VAL A 512 -0.81 2.87 -19.00
C VAL A 512 -0.28 4.26 -19.32
N THR A 513 -0.74 5.26 -18.57
CA THR A 513 -0.33 6.67 -18.69
C THR A 513 0.61 7.10 -17.57
N SER A 514 0.55 6.42 -16.42
CA SER A 514 1.45 6.62 -15.29
C SER A 514 1.61 5.33 -14.51
N LYS A 515 2.74 5.17 -13.80
CA LYS A 515 3.04 4.01 -12.95
C LYS A 515 3.99 4.40 -11.83
N TRP A 516 3.78 3.82 -10.65
CA TRP A 516 4.64 4.08 -9.48
C TRP A 516 4.65 2.90 -8.51
N SER A 517 5.62 2.94 -7.61
CA SER A 517 5.78 2.00 -6.51
C SER A 517 5.39 2.66 -5.18
N GLY A 518 4.69 1.92 -4.33
CA GLY A 518 4.37 2.31 -2.96
C GLY A 518 5.00 1.34 -1.97
N ILE A 519 5.67 1.84 -0.93
CA ILE A 519 6.24 0.99 0.13
C ILE A 519 5.28 0.94 1.31
N MET A 520 4.75 -0.24 1.58
CA MET A 520 3.90 -0.53 2.73
C MET A 520 4.74 -1.18 3.84
N GLY A 521 4.27 -1.09 5.08
CA GLY A 521 4.82 -1.84 6.20
C GLY A 521 3.91 -2.99 6.55
N PHE A 522 4.48 -4.18 6.69
CA PHE A 522 3.80 -5.40 7.08
C PHE A 522 4.35 -5.91 8.40
N THR A 523 3.50 -6.59 9.15
CA THR A 523 3.81 -7.25 10.43
C THR A 523 3.65 -8.75 10.28
N ALA A 524 4.36 -9.54 11.08
CA ALA A 524 4.32 -11.00 10.97
C ALA A 524 2.96 -11.62 11.30
N ASP A 525 2.15 -10.97 12.13
CA ASP A 525 0.80 -11.40 12.52
C ASP A 525 -0.32 -10.67 11.74
N GLY A 526 0.04 -9.75 10.86
CA GLY A 526 -0.89 -9.05 9.97
C GLY A 526 -1.84 -8.08 10.66
N VAL A 527 -1.51 -7.59 11.85
CA VAL A 527 -2.20 -6.48 12.51
C VAL A 527 -1.22 -5.34 12.85
N PRO A 528 -1.65 -4.06 12.82
CA PRO A 528 -0.79 -2.92 13.12
C PRO A 528 0.02 -3.05 14.42
N LEU A 529 1.14 -2.34 14.50
CA LEU A 529 1.93 -2.19 15.72
C LEU A 529 1.79 -0.74 16.21
N VAL A 530 1.10 -0.55 17.35
CA VAL A 530 0.70 0.75 17.90
C VAL A 530 1.00 0.81 19.39
N GLY A 531 1.59 1.90 19.88
CA GLY A 531 1.78 2.16 21.30
C GLY A 531 3.24 2.37 21.72
N ARG A 532 3.49 2.33 23.03
CA ARG A 532 4.83 2.50 23.60
C ARG A 532 5.73 1.33 23.27
N LEU A 533 6.96 1.60 22.88
CA LEU A 533 7.96 0.59 22.58
C LEU A 533 8.69 0.13 23.87
N PRO A 534 8.81 -1.18 24.11
CA PRO A 534 9.63 -1.71 25.20
C PRO A 534 11.11 -1.74 24.81
N GLU A 535 11.99 -1.94 25.79
CA GLU A 535 13.44 -2.09 25.56
C GLU A 535 13.76 -3.28 24.62
N ALA A 536 12.92 -4.32 24.62
CA ALA A 536 13.02 -5.42 23.67
C ALA A 536 12.92 -4.99 22.19
N ALA A 537 12.23 -3.86 21.91
CA ALA A 537 12.07 -3.29 20.57
C ALA A 537 13.15 -2.26 20.20
N THR A 538 13.55 -1.42 21.14
CA THR A 538 14.46 -0.28 20.89
C THR A 538 15.91 -0.63 21.18
N GLY A 539 16.13 -1.49 22.19
CA GLY A 539 17.44 -1.73 22.80
C GLY A 539 17.95 -0.58 23.65
N ARG A 540 17.09 0.37 23.98
CA ARG A 540 17.38 1.52 24.82
C ARG A 540 16.52 1.42 26.08
N ARG A 541 17.10 1.77 27.23
CA ARG A 541 16.30 1.94 28.44
C ARG A 541 15.39 3.14 28.20
N ASN A 542 14.10 2.94 28.38
CA ASN A 542 13.17 4.06 28.33
C ASN A 542 13.54 5.02 29.46
N GLY A 543 13.78 6.30 29.13
CA GLY A 543 14.10 7.34 30.10
C GLY A 543 13.08 7.32 31.25
N GLY A 544 13.57 7.42 32.48
CA GLY A 544 12.87 6.98 33.70
C GLY A 544 11.44 7.51 33.91
N GLY A 545 10.63 6.65 34.51
CA GLY A 545 9.28 6.96 35.03
C GLY A 545 8.47 5.68 35.22
N GLY A 546 8.61 5.02 36.37
CA GLY A 546 7.82 3.84 36.69
C GLY A 546 6.32 4.13 36.76
N GLY A 547 5.51 3.25 36.18
CA GLY A 547 4.14 2.97 36.62
C GLY A 547 3.04 4.04 36.47
N GLY A 548 3.31 5.23 35.92
CA GLY A 548 2.30 6.27 35.71
C GLY A 548 2.56 7.07 34.43
N GLY A 549 1.57 7.13 33.54
CA GLY A 549 1.64 7.68 32.18
C GLY A 549 1.98 9.17 32.04
N GLY A 550 3.19 9.59 32.38
CA GLY A 550 3.65 10.96 32.18
C GLY A 550 5.17 11.13 32.08
N GLY A 551 5.91 10.11 31.65
CA GLY A 551 7.37 10.18 31.44
C GLY A 551 7.75 9.82 30.01
N GLY A 552 8.78 10.48 29.47
CA GLY A 552 9.24 10.35 28.09
C GLY A 552 9.42 8.92 27.58
N GLY A 553 9.50 8.75 26.27
CA GLY A 553 9.49 7.41 25.68
C GLY A 553 9.58 7.36 24.18
N GLU A 554 9.66 6.13 23.69
CA GLU A 554 9.62 5.82 22.28
C GLU A 554 8.29 5.14 21.93
N TRP A 555 7.70 5.56 20.83
CA TRP A 555 6.33 5.19 20.45
C TRP A 555 6.28 4.78 18.99
N ILE A 556 5.35 3.90 18.62
CA ILE A 556 5.19 3.43 17.24
C ILE A 556 3.73 3.46 16.81
N ALA A 557 3.50 3.75 15.53
CA ALA A 557 2.28 3.40 14.84
C ALA A 557 2.63 3.10 13.38
N ALA A 558 2.82 1.82 13.07
CA ALA A 558 3.36 1.34 11.80
C ALA A 558 2.87 -0.07 11.47
N GLY A 559 3.19 -0.55 10.26
CA GLY A 559 2.94 -1.95 9.89
C GLY A 559 1.47 -2.21 9.57
N PHE A 560 0.83 -1.33 8.80
CA PHE A 560 -0.62 -1.39 8.55
C PHE A 560 -1.06 -2.44 7.51
N ASN A 561 -0.16 -3.29 7.03
CA ASN A 561 -0.46 -4.49 6.21
C ASN A 561 -1.30 -4.21 4.95
N GLY A 562 -1.09 -3.05 4.32
CA GLY A 562 -1.87 -2.63 3.14
C GLY A 562 -3.23 -1.97 3.45
N TYR A 563 -3.67 -1.96 4.70
CA TYR A 563 -4.96 -1.40 5.14
C TYR A 563 -4.83 -0.10 5.94
N GLY A 564 -3.88 0.76 5.56
CA GLY A 564 -3.59 2.01 6.27
C GLY A 564 -4.80 2.94 6.38
N MET A 565 -5.56 3.14 5.30
CA MET A 565 -6.72 4.05 5.31
C MET A 565 -7.84 3.59 6.26
N GLY A 566 -7.91 2.30 6.58
CA GLY A 566 -8.83 1.73 7.56
C GLY A 566 -8.29 1.66 9.00
N ASN A 567 -7.04 2.09 9.26
CA ASN A 567 -6.42 1.94 10.59
C ASN A 567 -5.67 3.18 11.10
N CYS A 568 -5.07 3.97 10.20
CA CYS A 568 -4.06 4.96 10.57
C CYS A 568 -4.60 6.10 11.43
N TRP A 569 -5.82 6.58 11.16
CA TRP A 569 -6.33 7.79 11.79
C TRP A 569 -6.57 7.58 13.28
N LEU A 570 -7.38 6.59 13.64
CA LEU A 570 -7.61 6.21 15.03
C LEU A 570 -6.35 5.68 15.71
N SER A 571 -5.40 5.08 14.98
CA SER A 571 -4.11 4.71 15.56
C SER A 571 -3.31 5.95 16.00
N GLY A 572 -3.37 7.05 15.25
CA GLY A 572 -2.78 8.33 15.63
C GLY A 572 -3.47 8.96 16.84
N GLU A 573 -4.81 8.99 16.86
CA GLU A 573 -5.59 9.49 18.00
C GLU A 573 -5.35 8.64 19.26
N ALA A 574 -5.23 7.31 19.12
CA ALA A 574 -4.94 6.40 20.24
C ALA A 574 -3.55 6.64 20.82
N LEU A 575 -2.56 6.85 19.95
CA LEU A 575 -1.19 7.11 20.37
C LEU A 575 -1.08 8.44 21.11
N ALA A 576 -1.74 9.50 20.62
CA ALA A 576 -1.83 10.77 21.33
C ALA A 576 -2.49 10.62 22.71
N GLY A 577 -3.57 9.83 22.80
CA GLY A 577 -4.22 9.52 24.07
C GLY A 577 -3.28 8.84 25.06
N MET A 578 -2.58 7.78 24.63
CA MET A 578 -1.62 7.07 25.48
C MET A 578 -0.45 7.95 25.93
N MET A 579 0.07 8.82 25.07
CA MET A 579 1.15 9.76 25.41
C MET A 579 0.73 10.77 26.49
N ARG A 580 -0.56 11.11 26.55
CA ARG A 580 -1.15 11.95 27.62
C ARG A 580 -1.56 11.17 28.87
N GLY A 581 -1.32 9.86 28.91
CA GLY A 581 -1.76 9.00 30.01
C GLY A 581 -3.27 8.68 30.01
N GLU A 582 -3.96 8.90 28.89
CA GLU A 582 -5.37 8.52 28.74
C GLU A 582 -5.52 7.01 28.52
N ASP A 583 -6.61 6.44 29.04
CA ASP A 583 -6.95 5.04 28.79
C ASP A 583 -7.66 4.88 27.45
N VAL A 584 -6.99 4.21 26.51
CA VAL A 584 -7.54 3.85 25.18
C VAL A 584 -7.93 2.38 25.08
N SER A 585 -7.74 1.60 26.15
CA SER A 585 -7.97 0.15 26.15
C SER A 585 -9.42 -0.23 25.87
N GLY A 586 -10.39 0.68 26.08
CA GLY A 586 -11.79 0.41 25.74
C GLY A 586 -12.05 0.25 24.24
N TRP A 587 -11.23 0.83 23.36
CA TRP A 587 -11.51 0.91 21.93
C TRP A 587 -10.33 0.61 21.00
N LEU A 588 -9.08 0.73 21.46
CA LEU A 588 -7.91 0.25 20.72
C LEU A 588 -7.80 -1.29 20.88
N PRO A 589 -7.67 -2.07 19.79
CA PRO A 589 -7.43 -3.51 19.89
C PRO A 589 -6.12 -3.83 20.62
N GLU A 590 -6.17 -4.70 21.62
CA GLU A 590 -5.01 -5.06 22.43
C GLU A 590 -3.96 -5.82 21.60
N CYS A 591 -4.40 -6.57 20.58
CA CYS A 591 -3.49 -7.20 19.64
C CYS A 591 -2.67 -6.20 18.81
N TYR A 592 -3.00 -4.89 18.83
CA TYR A 592 -2.19 -3.86 18.17
C TYR A 592 -1.03 -3.38 19.07
N LEU A 593 -1.10 -3.61 20.38
CA LEU A 593 -0.11 -3.11 21.32
C LEU A 593 1.26 -3.74 21.11
N ALA A 594 2.32 -2.93 21.20
CA ALA A 594 3.72 -3.36 21.06
C ALA A 594 4.28 -4.04 22.33
N THR A 595 3.54 -4.98 22.93
CA THR A 595 3.95 -5.65 24.17
C THR A 595 5.16 -6.57 23.95
N GLU A 596 5.95 -6.81 25.00
CA GLU A 596 7.09 -7.73 24.91
C GLU A 596 6.67 -9.14 24.48
N GLU A 597 5.54 -9.63 25.01
CA GLU A 597 4.95 -10.92 24.65
C GLU A 597 4.61 -10.99 23.16
N ARG A 598 3.91 -9.97 22.64
CA ARG A 598 3.58 -9.92 21.21
C ARG A 598 4.85 -9.90 20.37
N LEU A 599 5.80 -9.01 20.67
CA LEU A 599 7.05 -8.89 19.92
C LEU A 599 7.90 -10.17 19.95
N ALA A 600 7.82 -10.97 21.02
CA ALA A 600 8.48 -12.26 21.10
C ALA A 600 7.84 -13.30 20.14
N SER A 601 6.53 -13.19 19.88
CA SER A 601 5.81 -14.06 18.93
C SER A 601 6.03 -13.71 17.46
N LEU A 602 6.51 -12.50 17.15
CA LEU A 602 6.72 -12.05 15.79
C LEU A 602 8.07 -12.51 15.27
N HIS A 603 8.07 -13.35 14.24
CA HIS A 603 9.30 -13.80 13.59
C HIS A 603 9.17 -13.96 12.07
N ALA A 604 10.30 -13.90 11.36
CA ALA A 604 10.37 -13.94 9.91
C ALA A 604 9.70 -15.18 9.29
N GLY A 605 9.79 -16.34 9.95
CA GLY A 605 9.07 -17.55 9.53
C GLY A 605 7.54 -17.39 9.53
N LYS A 606 6.96 -16.77 10.57
CA LYS A 606 5.51 -16.50 10.65
C LYS A 606 5.09 -15.53 9.55
N ALA A 607 5.92 -14.50 9.29
CA ALA A 607 5.69 -13.56 8.20
C ALA A 607 5.76 -14.23 6.81
N ALA A 608 6.74 -15.11 6.59
CA ALA A 608 6.92 -15.85 5.33
C ALA A 608 5.74 -16.79 5.06
N GLU A 609 5.34 -17.56 6.07
CA GLU A 609 4.17 -18.46 6.00
C GLU A 609 2.90 -17.66 5.68
N ARG A 610 2.67 -16.53 6.37
CA ARG A 610 1.49 -15.69 6.16
C ARG A 610 1.42 -15.11 4.75
N LEU A 611 2.53 -14.61 4.20
CA LEU A 611 2.54 -13.93 2.90
C LEU A 611 2.66 -14.87 1.71
N PHE A 612 3.45 -15.93 1.85
CA PHE A 612 3.88 -16.77 0.74
C PHE A 612 3.49 -18.25 0.89
N GLY A 613 2.99 -18.66 2.06
CA GLY A 613 2.52 -20.03 2.31
C GLY A 613 3.61 -21.09 2.27
N CYS A 614 4.85 -20.70 2.58
CA CYS A 614 6.05 -21.55 2.54
C CYS A 614 6.56 -21.96 3.91
#